data_AF-A0A2A4TC02-F1
#
_entry.id   AF-A0A2A4TC02-F1
#
_cell.length_a   1.000
_cell.length_b   1.000
_cell.length_c   1.000
_cell.angle_alpha   90.00
_cell.angle_beta   90.00
_cell.angle_gamma   90.00
#
_symmetry.space_group_name_H-M   'P 1'
#
loop_
_entity.id
_entity.type
_entity.pdbx_description
1 polymer ?
#
loop_
_entity_poly.entity_id
_entity_poly.type
_entity_poly.pdbx_seq_one_letter_code
_entity_poly.pdbx_strand_id
1 'polypeptide(L)'
;MSPIKDKINNYLIPITSANDSLIRDTILQEECILAVTWKNDTTYFDSSEYNTGNYPIWVTTAPELLKRMKKEAVDSSKVDLRLKQLVGLPESSVYNYFVDLWVKPSDLIRPCPDNNINDKECKLCFPDSTNLGYVVWINDNRISRYYECKLQDKYPWTQLGYTFDWNRNNATHYGLSEFVIGRNNTIYKNKIYTTEEYLKKRIYVK
;
A
#
# COMPACT_ATOMS: atom_id res chain seq x y z
N MET A 1 15.09 7.31 1.15
CA MET A 1 14.71 8.63 0.60
C MET A 1 14.23 9.50 1.76
N SER A 2 14.76 10.72 1.90
CA SER A 2 14.27 11.65 2.94
C SER A 2 13.03 12.40 2.44
N PRO A 3 11.97 12.57 3.26
CA PRO A 3 10.78 13.32 2.87
C PRO A 3 11.12 14.82 2.79
N ILE A 4 11.12 15.37 1.58
CA ILE A 4 11.36 16.80 1.31
C ILE A 4 10.28 17.33 0.37
N LYS A 5 10.13 18.66 0.34
CA LYS A 5 9.07 19.34 -0.42
C LYS A 5 9.04 18.93 -1.91
N ASP A 6 10.20 18.85 -2.55
CA ASP A 6 10.31 18.52 -3.98
C ASP A 6 9.94 17.07 -4.32
N LYS A 7 9.71 16.24 -3.30
CA LYS A 7 9.35 14.83 -3.45
C LYS A 7 7.89 14.56 -3.11
N ILE A 8 7.12 15.58 -2.74
CA ILE A 8 5.67 15.46 -2.55
C ILE A 8 5.04 15.09 -3.89
N ASN A 9 4.16 14.10 -3.86
CA ASN A 9 3.33 13.70 -4.99
C ASN A 9 1.91 14.21 -4.76
N ASN A 10 1.37 14.97 -5.72
CA ASN A 10 0.05 15.60 -5.64
C ASN A 10 -1.05 14.78 -6.35
N TYR A 11 -0.73 13.53 -6.70
CA TYR A 11 -1.60 12.60 -7.43
C TYR A 11 -1.84 11.29 -6.67
N LEU A 12 -1.74 11.30 -5.34
CA LEU A 12 -2.13 10.15 -4.53
C LEU A 12 -3.62 9.86 -4.74
N ILE A 13 -3.98 8.58 -4.67
CA ILE A 13 -5.36 8.11 -4.71
C ILE A 13 -6.05 8.54 -3.39
N PRO A 14 -7.11 9.35 -3.45
CA PRO A 14 -7.89 9.72 -2.28
C PRO A 14 -9.01 8.69 -2.02
N ILE A 15 -9.25 8.31 -0.77
CA ILE A 15 -10.31 7.37 -0.39
C ILE A 15 -11.63 8.11 -0.11
N THR A 16 -12.14 8.83 -1.11
CA THR A 16 -13.38 9.62 -1.00
C THR A 16 -14.54 8.96 -1.75
N SER A 17 -15.77 9.25 -1.33
CA SER A 17 -16.99 8.75 -1.99
C SER A 17 -17.07 9.17 -3.47
N ALA A 18 -16.52 10.34 -3.82
CA ALA A 18 -16.46 10.85 -5.20
C ALA A 18 -15.34 10.22 -6.06
N ASN A 19 -14.50 9.35 -5.50
CA ASN A 19 -13.45 8.68 -6.26
C ASN A 19 -13.99 7.39 -6.89
N ASP A 20 -14.48 7.51 -8.12
CA ASP A 20 -15.04 6.41 -8.90
C ASP A 20 -14.00 5.37 -9.31
N SER A 21 -12.70 5.66 -9.15
CA SER A 21 -11.64 4.70 -9.48
C SER A 21 -11.52 3.54 -8.47
N LEU A 22 -12.17 3.65 -7.31
CA LEU A 22 -12.16 2.66 -6.24
C LEU A 22 -13.21 1.57 -6.51
N ILE A 23 -12.87 0.33 -6.19
CA ILE A 23 -13.86 -0.75 -6.13
C ILE A 23 -14.44 -0.77 -4.72
N ARG A 24 -15.76 -0.68 -4.62
CA ARG A 24 -16.51 -0.58 -3.38
C ARG A 24 -17.55 -1.69 -3.30
N ASP A 25 -17.78 -2.20 -2.11
CA ASP A 25 -18.87 -3.13 -1.82
C ASP A 25 -19.34 -2.97 -0.36
N THR A 26 -20.50 -3.53 -0.04
CA THR A 26 -21.03 -3.57 1.33
C THR A 26 -20.79 -4.94 1.93
N ILE A 27 -19.89 -5.02 2.91
CA ILE A 27 -19.60 -6.26 3.63
C ILE A 27 -20.17 -6.14 5.04
N LEU A 28 -21.08 -7.04 5.41
CA LEU A 28 -21.75 -7.04 6.71
C LEU A 28 -22.32 -5.66 7.11
N GLN A 29 -23.01 -4.99 6.17
CA GLN A 29 -23.63 -3.66 6.34
C GLN A 29 -22.66 -2.48 6.44
N GLU A 30 -21.37 -2.69 6.20
CA GLU A 30 -20.36 -1.62 6.19
C GLU A 30 -19.76 -1.45 4.81
N GLU A 31 -19.57 -0.20 4.41
CA GLU A 31 -18.89 0.14 3.16
C GLU A 31 -17.41 -0.24 3.27
N CYS A 32 -16.95 -1.08 2.34
CA CYS A 32 -15.55 -1.45 2.19
C CYS A 32 -15.02 -1.01 0.83
N ILE A 33 -13.71 -0.77 0.76
CA ILE A 33 -12.96 -0.67 -0.49
C ILE A 33 -12.14 -1.93 -0.73
N LEU A 34 -11.84 -2.23 -1.99
CA LEU A 34 -10.93 -3.30 -2.37
C LEU A 34 -9.47 -2.83 -2.33
N ALA A 35 -8.74 -3.27 -1.31
CA ALA A 35 -7.31 -3.10 -1.18
C ALA A 35 -6.57 -4.37 -1.59
N VAL A 36 -5.27 -4.26 -1.87
CA VAL A 36 -4.42 -5.41 -2.21
C VAL A 36 -3.08 -5.35 -1.47
N THR A 37 -2.61 -6.52 -1.03
CA THR A 37 -1.23 -6.75 -0.56
C THR A 37 -0.60 -7.89 -1.36
N TRP A 38 0.71 -7.80 -1.59
CA TRP A 38 1.51 -8.91 -2.14
C TRP A 38 2.19 -9.66 -1.00
N LYS A 39 2.12 -10.99 -0.98
CA LYS A 39 2.58 -11.85 0.11
C LYS A 39 3.37 -13.08 -0.38
N ASN A 40 4.27 -13.55 0.47
CA ASN A 40 5.02 -14.78 0.30
C ASN A 40 4.28 -15.99 0.86
N ASP A 41 3.52 -15.77 1.93
CA ASP A 41 2.69 -16.74 2.64
C ASP A 41 1.28 -16.16 2.80
N THR A 42 0.28 -17.03 2.63
CA THR A 42 -1.15 -16.70 2.75
C THR A 42 -1.90 -17.61 3.71
N THR A 43 -1.19 -18.46 4.47
CA THR A 43 -1.80 -19.41 5.44
C THR A 43 -2.61 -18.71 6.52
N TYR A 44 -2.23 -17.50 6.91
CA TYR A 44 -2.98 -16.67 7.87
C TYR A 44 -4.22 -16.01 7.27
N PHE A 45 -4.46 -16.16 5.96
CA PHE A 45 -5.70 -15.77 5.27
C PHE A 45 -6.50 -17.02 4.85
N ASP A 46 -6.52 -18.07 5.68
CA ASP A 46 -7.31 -19.29 5.43
C ASP A 46 -8.82 -19.03 5.50
N SER A 47 -9.26 -18.25 6.50
CA SER A 47 -10.63 -17.79 6.68
C SER A 47 -11.01 -16.64 5.73
N SER A 48 -12.30 -16.42 5.51
CA SER A 48 -12.82 -15.21 4.85
C SER A 48 -12.67 -13.97 5.72
N GLU A 49 -12.64 -14.14 7.04
CA GLU A 49 -12.45 -13.08 8.02
C GLU A 49 -11.04 -13.18 8.62
N TYR A 50 -10.34 -12.05 8.72
CA TYR A 50 -9.02 -11.98 9.31
C TYR A 50 -8.89 -10.76 10.22
N ASN A 51 -8.33 -10.95 11.43
CA ASN A 51 -8.01 -9.85 12.33
C ASN A 51 -6.51 -9.54 12.26
N THR A 52 -6.15 -8.27 12.07
CA THR A 52 -4.74 -7.85 11.95
C THR A 52 -3.94 -7.99 13.24
N GLY A 53 -4.59 -8.16 14.39
CA GLY A 53 -3.93 -8.33 15.69
C GLY A 53 -2.84 -7.27 15.91
N ASN A 54 -1.62 -7.72 16.19
CA ASN A 54 -0.46 -6.82 16.37
C ASN A 54 0.25 -6.44 15.06
N TYR A 55 -0.15 -7.01 13.93
CA TYR A 55 0.55 -6.95 12.66
C TYR A 55 -0.26 -6.12 11.64
N PRO A 56 -0.03 -4.80 11.58
CA PRO A 56 -0.68 -3.97 10.56
C PRO A 56 -0.26 -4.42 9.16
N ILE A 57 -1.16 -4.26 8.18
CA ILE A 57 -0.93 -4.71 6.80
C ILE A 57 -0.76 -3.50 5.89
N TRP A 58 0.37 -3.46 5.19
CA TRP A 58 0.63 -2.47 4.14
C TRP A 58 -0.09 -2.87 2.87
N VAL A 59 -0.85 -1.93 2.29
CA VAL A 59 -1.69 -2.15 1.12
C VAL A 59 -1.62 -0.97 0.16
N THR A 60 -2.04 -1.22 -1.07
CA THR A 60 -2.44 -0.20 -2.03
C THR A 60 -3.87 -0.49 -2.50
N THR A 61 -4.47 0.39 -3.29
CA THR A 61 -5.79 0.10 -3.87
C THR A 61 -5.63 -0.93 -5.00
N ALA A 62 -6.50 -1.94 -5.03
CA ALA A 62 -6.42 -3.01 -6.04
C ALA A 62 -6.46 -2.47 -7.49
N PRO A 63 -7.31 -1.47 -7.83
CA PRO A 63 -7.32 -0.90 -9.18
C PRO A 63 -6.02 -0.19 -9.56
N GLU A 64 -5.38 0.54 -8.65
CA GLU A 64 -4.18 1.33 -8.96
C GLU A 64 -3.00 0.44 -9.35
N LEU A 65 -2.72 -0.61 -8.56
CA LEU A 65 -1.65 -1.57 -8.85
C LEU A 65 -1.85 -2.23 -10.22
N LEU A 66 -3.07 -2.72 -10.47
CA LEU A 66 -3.37 -3.42 -11.71
C LEU A 66 -3.32 -2.47 -12.92
N LYS A 67 -3.84 -1.24 -12.79
CA LYS A 67 -3.75 -0.21 -13.85
C LYS A 67 -2.29 0.13 -14.15
N ARG A 68 -1.46 0.30 -13.12
CA ARG A 68 -0.03 0.61 -13.27
C ARG A 68 0.69 -0.50 -14.02
N MET A 69 0.55 -1.75 -13.59
CA MET A 69 1.24 -2.88 -14.23
C MET A 69 0.76 -3.13 -15.67
N LYS A 70 -0.54 -2.95 -15.96
CA LYS A 70 -1.04 -3.05 -17.35
C LYS A 70 -0.53 -1.93 -18.24
N LYS A 71 -0.47 -0.70 -17.74
CA LYS A 71 0.05 0.46 -18.49
C LYS A 71 1.51 0.28 -18.86
N GLU A 72 2.31 -0.28 -17.97
CA GLU A 72 3.73 -0.50 -18.21
C GLU A 72 4.03 -1.68 -19.16
N ALA A 73 3.05 -2.57 -19.39
CA ALA A 73 3.15 -3.68 -20.33
C ALA A 73 4.46 -4.48 -20.20
N VAL A 74 4.83 -4.79 -18.97
CA VAL A 74 6.11 -5.39 -18.59
C VAL A 74 6.22 -6.81 -19.16
N ASP A 75 7.37 -7.14 -19.73
CA ASP A 75 7.71 -8.50 -20.14
C ASP A 75 7.56 -9.48 -18.96
N SER A 76 6.94 -10.64 -19.19
CA SER A 76 6.65 -11.63 -18.13
C SER A 76 7.89 -12.05 -17.35
N SER A 77 9.07 -12.11 -17.99
CA SER A 77 10.35 -12.45 -17.34
C SER A 77 10.85 -11.39 -16.36
N LYS A 78 10.32 -10.15 -16.45
CA LYS A 78 10.73 -9.00 -15.62
C LYS A 78 9.65 -8.55 -14.63
N VAL A 79 8.46 -9.15 -14.67
CA VAL A 79 7.32 -8.77 -13.85
C VAL A 79 7.65 -8.81 -12.35
N ASP A 80 8.29 -9.87 -11.88
CA ASP A 80 8.63 -10.03 -10.45
C ASP A 80 9.54 -8.90 -9.95
N LEU A 81 10.67 -8.68 -10.63
CA LEU A 81 11.59 -7.58 -10.33
C LEU A 81 10.87 -6.23 -10.38
N ARG A 82 10.01 -6.04 -11.39
CA ARG A 82 9.31 -4.77 -11.57
C ARG A 82 8.29 -4.51 -10.47
N LEU A 83 7.58 -5.53 -10.00
CA LEU A 83 6.69 -5.41 -8.84
C LEU A 83 7.46 -5.05 -7.58
N LYS A 84 8.59 -5.72 -7.31
CA LYS A 84 9.47 -5.38 -6.18
C LYS A 84 9.94 -3.94 -6.24
N GLN A 85 10.34 -3.47 -7.42
CA GLN A 85 10.64 -2.07 -7.68
C GLN A 85 9.46 -1.18 -7.32
N LEU A 86 8.29 -1.44 -7.91
CA LEU A 86 7.12 -0.58 -7.82
C LEU A 86 6.63 -0.40 -6.38
N VAL A 87 6.60 -1.49 -5.60
CA VAL A 87 6.09 -1.49 -4.23
C VAL A 87 7.19 -1.32 -3.17
N GLY A 88 8.44 -1.06 -3.55
CA GLY A 88 9.52 -0.78 -2.61
C GLY A 88 9.98 -2.00 -1.80
N LEU A 89 10.02 -3.18 -2.42
CA LEU A 89 10.53 -4.41 -1.80
C LEU A 89 12.00 -4.67 -2.20
N PRO A 90 12.82 -5.31 -1.34
CA PRO A 90 14.15 -5.78 -1.70
C PRO A 90 14.13 -6.78 -2.86
N GLU A 91 15.16 -6.75 -3.70
CA GLU A 91 15.29 -7.64 -4.86
C GLU A 91 15.29 -9.14 -4.48
N SER A 92 15.96 -9.48 -3.38
CA SER A 92 16.10 -10.85 -2.85
C SER A 92 14.81 -11.41 -2.23
N SER A 93 13.80 -10.57 -2.00
CA SER A 93 12.56 -11.01 -1.39
C SER A 93 11.76 -11.92 -2.32
N VAL A 94 10.95 -12.84 -1.77
CA VAL A 94 10.14 -13.77 -2.56
C VAL A 94 8.68 -13.51 -2.24
N TYR A 95 7.86 -13.24 -3.26
CA TYR A 95 6.44 -12.94 -3.11
C TYR A 95 5.67 -13.59 -4.27
N ASN A 96 4.61 -14.33 -3.95
CA ASN A 96 3.96 -15.21 -4.91
C ASN A 96 2.45 -14.96 -5.05
N TYR A 97 1.86 -14.29 -4.06
CA TYR A 97 0.41 -14.21 -3.93
C TYR A 97 -0.07 -12.80 -3.71
N PHE A 98 -1.03 -12.35 -4.51
CA PHE A 98 -1.81 -11.16 -4.20
C PHE A 98 -3.05 -11.56 -3.41
N VAL A 99 -3.32 -10.82 -2.35
CA VAL A 99 -4.52 -10.97 -1.53
C VAL A 99 -5.35 -9.72 -1.67
N ASP A 100 -6.54 -9.87 -2.27
CA ASP A 100 -7.55 -8.82 -2.30
C ASP A 100 -8.31 -8.84 -0.96
N LEU A 101 -8.41 -7.67 -0.34
CA LEU A 101 -8.98 -7.46 0.99
C LEU A 101 -10.07 -6.39 0.90
N TRP A 102 -11.24 -6.69 1.42
CA TRP A 102 -12.26 -5.70 1.73
C TRP A 102 -11.92 -5.04 3.06
N VAL A 103 -11.75 -3.72 3.02
CA VAL A 103 -11.29 -2.93 4.16
C VAL A 103 -12.19 -1.71 4.32
N LYS A 104 -12.62 -1.42 5.54
CA LYS A 104 -13.34 -0.19 5.86
C LYS A 104 -12.41 1.00 5.69
N PRO A 105 -12.84 2.10 5.06
CA PRO A 105 -12.03 3.32 4.99
C PRO A 105 -11.54 3.82 6.36
N SER A 106 -12.34 3.65 7.42
CA SER A 106 -11.97 4.04 8.80
C SER A 106 -10.77 3.28 9.37
N ASP A 107 -10.46 2.11 8.83
CA ASP A 107 -9.40 1.23 9.33
C ASP A 107 -8.07 1.46 8.60
N LEU A 108 -8.10 2.33 7.58
CA LEU A 108 -6.96 2.73 6.78
C LEU A 108 -6.35 4.02 7.30
N ILE A 109 -5.02 4.05 7.31
CA ILE A 109 -4.23 5.25 7.52
C ILE A 109 -3.27 5.43 6.34
N ARG A 110 -3.01 6.68 5.96
CA ARG A 110 -1.89 6.99 5.07
C ARG A 110 -0.60 6.97 5.91
N PRO A 111 0.46 6.24 5.53
CA PRO A 111 1.66 6.08 6.34
C PRO A 111 2.64 7.26 6.14
N CYS A 112 2.24 8.44 6.60
CA CYS A 112 3.02 9.66 6.51
C CYS A 112 2.55 10.68 7.57
N PRO A 113 3.26 11.82 7.80
CA PRO A 113 2.93 12.72 8.91
C PRO A 113 1.47 13.21 8.91
N ASP A 114 0.90 13.50 7.74
CA ASP A 114 -0.54 13.71 7.56
C ASP A 114 -1.23 12.40 7.19
N ASN A 115 -1.90 11.76 8.15
CA ASN A 115 -2.47 10.44 7.99
C ASN A 115 -3.79 10.40 7.21
N ASN A 116 -4.24 11.54 6.67
CA ASN A 116 -5.50 11.66 5.95
C ASN A 116 -5.49 10.85 4.64
N ILE A 117 -6.43 9.91 4.55
CA ILE A 117 -6.61 9.05 3.36
C ILE A 117 -7.36 9.75 2.23
N ASN A 118 -8.04 10.88 2.50
CA ASN A 118 -8.85 11.59 1.52
C ASN A 118 -8.05 12.59 0.67
N ASP A 119 -6.81 12.86 1.06
CA ASP A 119 -5.96 13.83 0.38
C ASP A 119 -5.19 13.19 -0.78
N LYS A 120 -4.87 14.01 -1.79
CA LYS A 120 -4.07 13.64 -2.96
C LYS A 120 -2.58 13.86 -2.77
N GLU A 121 -2.17 14.33 -1.60
CA GLU A 121 -0.79 14.55 -1.20
C GLU A 121 -0.65 14.29 0.29
N CYS A 122 0.59 14.14 0.75
CA CYS A 122 0.88 14.11 2.17
C CYS A 122 1.68 15.35 2.58
N LYS A 123 1.29 15.97 3.70
CA LYS A 123 2.07 17.06 4.29
C LYS A 123 3.32 16.50 4.98
N LEU A 124 4.38 17.32 4.99
CA LEU A 124 5.66 16.97 5.63
C LEU A 124 5.60 16.99 7.16
N CYS A 125 4.70 17.80 7.70
CA CYS A 125 4.55 18.00 9.13
C CYS A 125 3.26 17.35 9.62
N PHE A 126 3.27 16.90 10.87
CA PHE A 126 2.05 16.45 11.54
C PHE A 126 1.07 17.63 11.66
N PRO A 127 -0.20 17.46 11.27
CA PRO A 127 -1.27 18.36 11.69
C PRO A 127 -1.32 18.52 13.22
N ASP A 128 -1.72 19.68 13.72
CA ASP A 128 -1.78 19.95 15.17
C ASP A 128 -2.72 18.99 15.92
N SER A 129 -3.73 18.46 15.23
CA SER A 129 -4.71 17.52 15.77
C SER A 129 -4.28 16.05 15.68
N THR A 130 -3.06 15.76 15.25
CA THR A 130 -2.60 14.37 15.10
C THR A 130 -2.48 13.67 16.46
N ASN A 131 -3.05 12.47 16.54
CA ASN A 131 -2.99 11.64 17.75
C ASN A 131 -1.53 11.30 18.14
N LEU A 132 -1.18 11.44 19.42
CA LEU A 132 0.17 11.15 19.91
C LEU A 132 0.65 9.72 19.64
N GLY A 133 -0.24 8.72 19.74
CA GLY A 133 0.08 7.33 19.41
C GLY A 133 0.47 7.16 17.93
N TYR A 134 -0.15 7.93 17.03
CA TYR A 134 0.23 7.96 15.62
C TYR A 134 1.59 8.63 15.40
N VAL A 135 1.87 9.73 16.09
CA VAL A 135 3.18 10.40 16.06
C VAL A 135 4.29 9.43 16.49
N VAL A 136 4.08 8.70 17.60
CA VAL A 136 5.01 7.65 18.05
C VAL A 136 5.17 6.57 17.00
N TRP A 137 4.08 6.06 16.42
CA TRP A 137 4.14 5.03 15.38
C TRP A 137 4.94 5.48 14.14
N ILE A 138 4.79 6.72 13.67
CA ILE A 138 5.60 7.27 12.57
C ILE A 138 7.08 7.32 12.96
N ASN A 139 7.40 7.82 14.16
CA ASN A 139 8.78 7.95 14.62
C ASN A 139 9.45 6.57 14.82
N ASP A 140 8.73 5.59 15.34
CA ASP A 140 9.21 4.21 15.46
C ASP A 140 9.49 3.60 14.08
N ASN A 141 8.64 3.86 13.08
CA ASN A 141 8.90 3.42 11.71
C ASN A 141 10.13 4.12 11.12
N ARG A 142 10.36 5.41 11.40
CA ARG A 142 11.57 6.13 10.96
C ARG A 142 12.82 5.43 11.49
N ILE A 143 12.86 5.15 12.78
CA ILE A 143 13.99 4.44 13.41
C ILE A 143 14.13 3.04 12.78
N SER A 144 13.05 2.29 12.67
CA SER A 144 13.06 0.91 12.14
C SER A 144 13.54 0.81 10.68
N ARG A 145 13.26 1.82 9.84
CA ARG A 145 13.57 1.82 8.41
C ARG A 145 14.88 2.51 8.06
N TYR A 146 15.33 3.51 8.84
CA TYR A 146 16.50 4.32 8.49
C TYR A 146 17.69 4.15 9.44
N TYR A 147 17.62 3.23 10.40
CA TYR A 147 18.78 2.92 11.24
C TYR A 147 19.91 2.28 10.41
N GLU A 148 21.01 3.02 10.27
CA GLU A 148 22.10 2.77 9.32
C GLU A 148 22.69 1.36 9.42
N CYS A 149 22.93 0.89 10.65
CA CYS A 149 23.56 -0.42 10.88
C CYS A 149 22.70 -1.62 10.45
N LYS A 150 21.45 -1.40 9.99
CA LYS A 150 20.51 -2.46 9.59
C LYS A 150 19.89 -2.23 8.22
N LEU A 151 20.45 -1.39 7.36
CA LEU A 151 19.81 -0.97 6.10
C LEU A 151 19.71 -2.04 5.01
N GLN A 152 20.57 -3.07 5.02
CA GLN A 152 20.73 -4.00 3.88
C GLN A 152 19.44 -4.77 3.51
N ASP A 153 18.54 -4.99 4.47
CA ASP A 153 17.28 -5.72 4.27
C ASP A 153 16.03 -4.87 4.53
N LYS A 154 16.13 -3.55 4.39
CA LYS A 154 15.01 -2.63 4.70
C LYS A 154 14.22 -2.23 3.47
N TYR A 155 12.91 -2.18 3.68
CA TYR A 155 11.93 -1.62 2.73
C TYR A 155 12.09 -0.09 2.67
N PRO A 156 12.41 0.49 1.49
CA PRO A 156 12.43 1.93 1.34
C PRO A 156 11.03 2.52 1.57
N TRP A 157 10.87 3.21 2.69
CA TRP A 157 9.65 3.96 3.01
C TRP A 157 9.85 5.43 2.65
N THR A 158 8.82 6.09 2.12
CA THR A 158 8.90 7.49 1.67
C THR A 158 8.47 8.48 2.73
N GLN A 159 7.57 8.05 3.64
CA GLN A 159 6.84 8.94 4.54
C GLN A 159 6.01 10.00 3.80
N LEU A 160 5.65 9.76 2.54
CA LEU A 160 4.89 10.71 1.71
C LEU A 160 3.62 10.08 1.14
N GLY A 161 3.20 8.93 1.69
CA GLY A 161 1.95 8.26 1.32
C GLY A 161 1.99 7.50 0.01
N TYR A 162 3.18 7.22 -0.53
CA TYR A 162 3.37 6.39 -1.72
C TYR A 162 4.58 5.45 -1.57
N THR A 163 4.56 4.30 -2.26
CA THR A 163 5.67 3.35 -2.29
C THR A 163 6.87 3.91 -3.06
N PHE A 164 8.09 3.67 -2.60
CA PHE A 164 9.28 4.14 -3.31
C PHE A 164 9.61 3.21 -4.49
N ASP A 165 9.40 3.70 -5.72
CA ASP A 165 9.72 2.96 -6.93
C ASP A 165 11.21 3.08 -7.27
N TRP A 166 12.02 2.12 -6.81
CA TRP A 166 13.47 2.16 -6.96
C TRP A 166 13.97 1.78 -8.37
N ASN A 167 13.08 1.58 -9.35
CA ASN A 167 13.48 1.41 -10.74
C ASN A 167 14.28 2.63 -11.23
N ARG A 168 15.54 2.41 -11.64
CA ARG A 168 16.45 3.46 -12.14
C ARG A 168 15.89 4.25 -13.34
N ASN A 169 14.98 3.64 -14.10
CA ASN A 169 14.34 4.27 -15.26
C ASN A 169 13.17 5.18 -14.86
N ASN A 170 12.69 5.11 -13.61
CA ASN A 170 11.69 6.01 -13.07
C ASN A 170 12.36 7.19 -12.36
N ALA A 171 12.57 8.30 -13.08
CA ALA A 171 13.24 9.49 -12.55
C ALA A 171 12.54 10.12 -11.33
N THR A 172 11.22 9.91 -11.18
CA THR A 172 10.45 10.44 -10.04
C THR A 172 10.57 9.57 -8.80
N HIS A 173 10.83 8.27 -8.98
CA HIS A 173 10.68 7.22 -7.97
C HIS A 173 9.29 7.13 -7.33
N TYR A 174 8.26 7.68 -7.98
CA TYR A 174 6.88 7.59 -7.50
C TYR A 174 6.29 6.22 -7.86
N GLY A 175 5.95 5.44 -6.83
CA GLY A 175 5.25 4.18 -6.95
C GLY A 175 3.74 4.34 -6.91
N LEU A 176 3.09 3.59 -6.02
CA LEU A 176 1.64 3.54 -5.83
C LEU A 176 1.26 4.27 -4.55
N SER A 177 0.02 4.74 -4.46
CA SER A 177 -0.53 5.25 -3.21
C SER A 177 -0.53 4.15 -2.16
N GLU A 178 0.04 4.46 -1.01
CA GLU A 178 0.33 3.51 0.06
C GLU A 178 -0.59 3.77 1.24
N PHE A 179 -1.12 2.70 1.82
CA PHE A 179 -1.97 2.72 2.99
C PHE A 179 -1.56 1.61 3.95
N VAL A 180 -1.95 1.75 5.21
CA VAL A 180 -1.79 0.71 6.22
C VAL A 180 -3.14 0.44 6.85
N ILE A 181 -3.51 -0.84 6.88
CA ILE A 181 -4.61 -1.35 7.70
C ILE A 181 -4.09 -1.39 9.14
N GLY A 182 -4.77 -0.67 10.03
CA GLY A 182 -4.42 -0.60 11.44
C GLY A 182 -4.40 -1.95 12.16
N ARG A 183 -3.84 -1.95 13.38
CA ARG A 183 -3.83 -3.12 14.29
C ARG A 183 -5.22 -3.42 14.82
N ASN A 184 -5.46 -4.68 15.16
CA ASN A 184 -6.69 -5.17 15.78
C ASN A 184 -7.97 -4.82 14.99
N ASN A 185 -7.85 -4.70 13.66
CA ASN A 185 -8.97 -4.46 12.76
C ASN A 185 -9.37 -5.76 12.09
N THR A 186 -10.68 -6.00 11.99
CA THR A 186 -11.23 -7.13 11.25
C THR A 186 -11.45 -6.73 9.80
N ILE A 187 -10.87 -7.50 8.88
CA ILE A 187 -10.97 -7.32 7.44
C ILE A 187 -11.44 -8.61 6.77
N TYR A 188 -11.94 -8.51 5.54
CA TYR A 188 -12.51 -9.64 4.83
C TYR A 188 -11.70 -9.96 3.57
N LYS A 189 -11.19 -11.18 3.49
CA LYS A 189 -10.51 -11.70 2.31
C LYS A 189 -11.53 -11.89 1.19
N ASN A 190 -11.34 -11.16 0.10
CA ASN A 190 -12.10 -11.38 -1.13
C ASN A 190 -11.59 -12.62 -1.87
N LYS A 191 -10.31 -12.60 -2.24
CA LYS A 191 -9.69 -13.69 -3.00
C LYS A 191 -8.16 -13.63 -2.95
N ILE A 192 -7.54 -14.80 -2.98
CA ILE A 192 -6.10 -14.98 -3.18
C ILE A 192 -5.86 -15.35 -4.63
N TYR A 193 -4.81 -14.78 -5.22
CA TYR A 193 -4.36 -15.06 -6.58
C TYR A 193 -2.86 -15.34 -6.57
N THR A 194 -2.38 -16.22 -7.45
CA THR A 194 -0.98 -16.15 -7.85
C THR A 194 -0.69 -14.79 -8.50
N THR A 195 0.57 -14.35 -8.48
CA THR A 195 1.02 -13.12 -9.15
C THR A 195 0.56 -13.07 -10.61
N GLU A 196 0.68 -14.17 -11.34
CA GLU A 196 0.30 -14.26 -12.76
C GLU A 196 -1.22 -14.10 -12.96
N GLU A 197 -2.03 -14.83 -12.18
CA GLU A 197 -3.50 -14.72 -12.26
C GLU A 197 -3.98 -13.31 -11.97
N TYR A 198 -3.37 -12.65 -10.98
CA TYR A 198 -3.73 -11.29 -10.59
C TYR A 198 -3.56 -10.30 -11.75
N LEU A 199 -2.41 -10.35 -12.42
CA LEU A 199 -2.09 -9.41 -13.51
C LEU A 199 -2.93 -9.63 -14.76
N LYS A 200 -3.52 -10.83 -14.93
CA LYS A 200 -4.47 -11.15 -16.00
C LYS A 200 -5.89 -10.64 -15.72
N LYS A 201 -6.23 -10.25 -14.48
CA LYS A 201 -7.56 -9.72 -14.13
C LYS A 201 -7.95 -8.55 -15.04
N ARG A 202 -9.23 -8.46 -15.40
CA ARG A 202 -9.77 -7.25 -16.04
C ARG A 202 -9.97 -6.17 -14.99
N ILE A 203 -9.77 -4.92 -15.39
CA ILE A 203 -10.03 -3.78 -14.51
C ILE A 203 -11.47 -3.37 -14.74
N TYR A 204 -12.36 -3.76 -13.84
CA TYR A 204 -13.73 -3.30 -13.84
C TYR A 204 -13.83 -2.13 -12.87
N VAL A 205 -13.75 -0.92 -13.42
CA VAL A 205 -14.12 0.29 -12.69
C VAL A 205 -15.49 0.67 -13.22
N LYS A 206 -16.44 0.91 -12.30
CA LYS A 206 -17.79 1.35 -12.67
C LYS A 206 -17.75 2.78 -13.19
#